data_AF-A0A949G975-F1
#
_entry.id   AF-A0A949G975-F1
#
_cell.length_a   1.000
_cell.length_b   1.000
_cell.length_c   1.000
_cell.angle_alpha   90.00
_cell.angle_beta   90.00
_cell.angle_gamma   90.00
#
_symmetry.space_group_name_H-M   'P 1'
#
loop_
_entity.id
_entity.type
_entity.pdbx_description
1 polymer ?
#
loop_
_entity_poly.entity_id
_entity_poly.type
_entity_poly.pdbx_seq_one_letter_code
_entity_poly.pdbx_strand_id
1 'polypeptide(L)'
;MIKTEELEKGCMAKALPEEMTFVLLARDPAAPATIRFWMKERNRLGRNTEPLDEQLAEAEMCALYMDSQRPQIKEALRRKEGKE
;
A
#
# COMPACT_ATOMS: atom_id res chain seq x y z
N MET A 1 5.00 3.27 -1.51
CA MET A 1 6.11 2.30 -1.38
C MET A 1 6.26 1.51 -2.67
N ILE A 2 7.47 1.46 -3.23
CA ILE A 2 7.80 0.59 -4.36
C ILE A 2 8.37 -0.73 -3.81
N LYS A 3 8.06 -1.86 -4.44
CA LYS A 3 8.50 -3.21 -3.99
C LYS A 3 10.00 -3.27 -3.66
N THR A 4 10.84 -2.62 -4.45
CA THR A 4 12.30 -2.63 -4.28
C THR A 4 12.75 -1.87 -3.03
N GLU A 5 11.99 -0.88 -2.57
CA GLU A 5 12.30 -0.06 -1.40
C GLU A 5 11.83 -0.73 -0.10
N GLU A 6 10.79 -1.57 -0.19
CA GLU A 6 10.12 -2.20 0.94
C GLU A 6 11.03 -3.12 1.77
N LEU A 7 12.01 -3.75 1.10
CA LEU A 7 12.94 -4.69 1.73
C LEU A 7 14.03 -4.00 2.56
N GLU A 8 14.25 -2.71 2.38
CA GLU A 8 15.32 -1.97 3.06
C GLU A 8 14.80 -1.08 4.20
N LYS A 9 13.64 -0.43 4.00
CA LYS A 9 13.15 0.62 4.91
C LYS A 9 11.65 0.55 5.21
N GLY A 10 10.94 -0.38 4.59
CA GLY A 10 9.48 -0.50 4.66
C GLY A 10 8.95 -1.25 5.89
N CYS A 11 7.64 -1.46 5.92
CA CYS A 11 6.98 -2.27 6.94
C CYS A 11 7.50 -3.70 6.95
N MET A 12 7.78 -4.28 5.77
CA MET A 12 8.34 -5.62 5.67
C MET A 12 9.73 -5.73 6.31
N ALA A 13 10.58 -4.72 6.16
CA ALA A 13 11.92 -4.69 6.76
C ALA A 13 11.89 -4.58 8.29
N LYS A 14 10.80 -4.05 8.86
CA LYS A 14 10.60 -3.85 10.30
C LYS A 14 9.79 -4.95 10.97
N ALA A 15 9.15 -5.82 10.19
CA ALA A 15 8.32 -6.90 10.72
C ALA A 15 9.17 -7.92 11.51
N LEU A 16 8.60 -8.50 12.56
CA LEU A 16 9.27 -9.58 13.29
C LEU A 16 9.32 -10.85 12.41
N PRO A 17 10.30 -11.76 12.62
CA PRO A 17 10.45 -12.97 11.80
C PRO A 17 9.18 -13.84 11.69
N GLU A 18 8.35 -13.87 12.75
CA GLU A 18 7.13 -14.68 12.82
C GLU A 18 5.84 -13.84 12.70
N GLU A 19 5.96 -12.56 12.38
CA GLU A 19 4.81 -11.68 12.18
C GLU A 19 4.12 -12.00 10.85
N MET A 20 2.81 -12.24 10.89
CA MET A 20 2.04 -12.48 9.67
C MET A 20 1.93 -11.19 8.85
N THR A 21 2.42 -11.24 7.61
CA THR A 21 2.34 -10.11 6.68
C THR A 21 1.51 -10.47 5.45
N PHE A 22 0.86 -9.47 4.86
CA PHE A 22 0.17 -9.61 3.58
C PHE A 22 0.40 -8.36 2.73
N VAL A 23 0.48 -8.53 1.41
CA VAL A 23 0.81 -7.43 0.48
C VAL A 23 -0.39 -7.14 -0.43
N LEU A 24 -0.83 -5.89 -0.42
CA LEU A 24 -1.83 -5.36 -1.35
C LEU A 24 -1.14 -4.70 -2.55
N LEU A 25 -1.59 -5.02 -3.77
CA LEU A 25 -0.96 -4.56 -5.00
C LEU A 25 -1.87 -3.57 -5.73
N ALA A 26 -1.30 -2.52 -6.32
CA ALA A 26 -2.06 -1.43 -6.97
C ALA A 26 -3.04 -1.89 -8.07
N ARG A 27 -2.76 -3.04 -8.70
CA ARG A 27 -3.64 -3.65 -9.71
C ARG A 27 -4.99 -4.12 -9.15
N ASP A 28 -5.02 -4.45 -7.86
CA ASP A 28 -6.23 -4.86 -7.15
C ASP A 28 -7.02 -3.60 -6.75
N PRO A 29 -8.29 -3.46 -7.20
CA PRO A 29 -9.12 -2.33 -6.80
C PRO A 29 -9.43 -2.26 -5.31
N ALA A 30 -9.39 -3.39 -4.58
CA ALA A 30 -9.61 -3.41 -3.14
C ALA A 30 -8.44 -2.79 -2.37
N ALA A 31 -7.24 -2.76 -2.94
CA ALA A 31 -6.03 -2.34 -2.23
C ALA A 31 -6.09 -0.91 -1.64
N PRO A 32 -6.31 0.16 -2.43
CA PRO A 32 -6.38 1.51 -1.87
C PRO A 32 -7.64 1.75 -1.03
N ALA A 33 -8.74 1.03 -1.30
CA ALA A 33 -9.93 1.08 -0.46
C ALA A 33 -9.62 0.55 0.95
N THR A 34 -8.90 -0.57 1.04
CA THR A 34 -8.46 -1.17 2.31
C THR A 34 -7.49 -0.26 3.07
N ILE A 35 -6.56 0.43 2.39
CA ILE A 35 -5.66 1.39 3.04
C ILE A 35 -6.47 2.54 3.67
N ARG A 36 -7.40 3.14 2.92
CA ARG A 36 -8.26 4.22 3.44
C ARG A 36 -9.13 3.74 4.60
N PHE A 37 -9.62 2.50 4.55
CA PHE A 37 -10.33 1.89 5.66
C PHE A 37 -9.43 1.73 6.90
N TRP A 38 -8.23 1.20 6.74
CA TRP A 38 -7.25 1.05 7.83
C TRP A 38 -6.91 2.39 8.50
N MET A 39 -6.74 3.46 7.71
CA MET A 39 -6.52 4.81 8.24
C MET A 39 -7.69 5.26 9.14
N LYS A 40 -8.94 5.05 8.70
CA LYS A 40 -10.13 5.36 9.49
C LYS A 40 -10.18 4.55 10.78
N GLU A 41 -9.84 3.27 10.72
CA GLU A 41 -9.81 2.41 11.89
C GLU A 41 -8.74 2.83 12.90
N ARG A 42 -7.56 3.28 12.44
CA ARG A 42 -6.55 3.83 13.34
C ARG A 42 -7.03 5.08 14.07
N ASN A 43 -7.69 5.99 13.36
CA ASN A 43 -8.32 7.17 13.96
C ASN A 43 -9.38 6.76 15.00
N ARG A 44 -10.25 5.81 14.63
CA ARG A 44 -11.30 5.28 15.53
C ARG A 44 -10.71 4.68 16.81
N LEU A 45 -9.56 4.03 16.72
CA LEU A 45 -8.85 3.42 17.85
C LEU A 45 -8.00 4.43 18.66
N GLY A 46 -7.99 5.71 18.29
CA GLY A 46 -7.16 6.72 18.94
C GLY A 46 -5.65 6.47 18.78
N ARG A 47 -5.25 5.73 17.74
CA ARG A 47 -3.84 5.38 17.47
C ARG A 47 -3.08 6.46 16.70
N ASN A 48 -3.75 7.56 16.38
CA ASN A 48 -3.19 8.70 15.68
C ASN A 48 -3.40 9.92 16.58
N THR A 49 -2.50 10.08 17.54
CA THR A 49 -2.61 11.11 18.59
C THR A 49 -1.93 12.42 18.19
N GLU A 50 -1.05 12.38 17.18
CA GLU A 50 -0.32 13.55 16.71
C GLU A 50 -1.06 14.23 15.54
N PRO A 51 -1.10 15.58 15.49
CA PRO A 51 -1.75 16.33 14.41
C PRO A 51 -1.18 16.05 13.01
N LEU A 52 0.05 15.52 12.94
CA LEU A 52 0.81 15.20 11.74
C LEU A 52 1.35 13.77 11.86
N ASP A 53 0.44 12.80 11.89
CA ASP A 53 0.85 11.41 11.82
C ASP A 53 1.42 11.11 10.42
N GLU A 54 2.75 11.14 10.30
CA GLU A 54 3.49 10.86 9.07
C GLU A 54 3.07 9.53 8.44
N GLN A 55 2.68 8.54 9.26
CA GLN A 55 2.24 7.23 8.80
C GLN A 55 0.91 7.31 8.04
N LEU A 56 -0.02 8.14 8.51
CA LEU A 56 -1.29 8.35 7.79
C LEU A 56 -1.10 9.17 6.51
N ALA A 57 -0.22 10.18 6.55
CA ALA A 57 0.09 10.98 5.37
C ALA A 57 0.72 10.09 4.27
N GLU A 58 1.67 9.24 4.65
CA GLU A 58 2.27 8.27 3.74
C GLU A 58 1.24 7.26 3.20
N ALA A 59 0.35 6.74 4.07
CA ALA A 59 -0.69 5.81 3.67
C ALA A 59 -1.68 6.42 2.66
N GLU A 60 -2.10 7.68 2.87
CA GLU A 60 -2.97 8.39 1.92
C GLU A 60 -2.28 8.57 0.57
N MET A 61 -1.03 9.03 0.58
CA MET A 61 -0.22 9.19 -0.63
C MET A 61 -0.04 7.86 -1.36
N CYS A 62 0.16 6.77 -0.62
CA CYS A 62 0.24 5.42 -1.17
C CYS A 62 -1.09 5.03 -1.85
N ALA A 63 -2.23 5.21 -1.20
CA ALA A 63 -3.54 4.89 -1.77
C ALA A 63 -3.83 5.69 -3.06
N LEU A 64 -3.52 6.99 -3.07
CA LEU A 64 -3.65 7.85 -4.25
C LEU A 64 -2.76 7.38 -5.40
N TYR A 65 -1.52 7.01 -5.09
CA TYR A 65 -0.58 6.52 -6.10
C TYR A 65 -0.98 5.14 -6.64
N MET A 66 -1.51 4.25 -5.80
CA MET A 66 -2.03 2.95 -6.24
C MET A 66 -3.22 3.10 -7.19
N ASP A 67 -4.12 4.05 -6.94
CA ASP A 67 -5.21 4.35 -7.85
C ASP A 67 -4.69 4.89 -9.21
N SER A 68 -3.70 5.78 -9.19
CA SER A 68 -3.16 6.39 -10.40
C SER A 68 -2.35 5.44 -11.28
N GLN A 69 -1.63 4.48 -10.68
CA GLN A 69 -0.82 3.48 -11.39
C GLN A 69 -1.62 2.32 -11.99
N ARG A 70 -2.85 2.09 -11.52
CA ARG A 70 -3.63 0.90 -11.88
C ARG A 70 -3.80 0.72 -13.39
N PRO A 71 -4.15 1.75 -14.20
CA PRO A 71 -4.31 1.59 -15.64
C PRO A 71 -3.02 1.13 -16.34
N GLN A 72 -1.87 1.71 -15.98
CA GLN A 72 -0.58 1.43 -16.59
C GLN A 72 -0.10 0.02 -16.22
N ILE A 73 -0.33 -0.42 -14.98
CA ILE A 73 -0.01 -1.78 -14.55
C ILE A 73 -0.87 -2.81 -15.30
N LYS A 74 -2.18 -2.56 -15.44
CA LYS A 74 -3.06 -3.44 -16.22
C LYS A 74 -2.62 -3.57 -17.67
N GLU A 75 -2.23 -2.46 -18.29
CA GLU A 75 -1.71 -2.46 -19.65
C GLU A 75 -0.38 -3.22 -19.78
N ALA A 76 0.55 -3.02 -18.84
CA ALA A 76 1.81 -3.75 -18.82
C ALA A 76 1.62 -5.26 -18.65
N LEU A 77 0.65 -5.69 -17.83
CA LEU A 77 0.31 -7.10 -17.65
C LEU A 77 -0.27 -7.70 -18.93
N ARG A 78 -1.23 -7.02 -19.59
CA ARG A 78 -1.77 -7.47 -20.89
C ARG A 78 -0.69 -7.67 -21.94
N ARG A 79 0.28 -6.74 -22.03
CA ARG A 79 1.42 -6.86 -22.95
C ARG A 79 2.35 -8.03 -22.63
N LYS A 80 2.41 -8.43 -21.36
CA LYS A 80 3.19 -9.59 -20.93
C LYS A 80 2.47 -10.89 -21.27
N GLU A 81 1.15 -10.93 -21.12
CA GLU A 81 0.28 -12.08 -21.40
C GLU A 81 0.07 -12.32 -22.90
N GLY A 82 0.03 -11.26 -23.72
CA GLY A 82 -0.08 -11.35 -25.19
C GLY A 82 1.26 -11.52 -25.92
N LYS A 83 2.33 -11.83 -25.20
CA LYS A 83 3.64 -12.18 -25.76
C LYS A 83 3.93 -13.66 -25.47
N GLU A 84 3.19 -14.52 -26.16
CA GLU A 84 3.54 -15.91 -26.51
C GLU A 84 3.18 -16.14 -27.98
#